data_AF-A0A814G0C4-F1
#
_entry.id   AF-A0A814G0C4-F1
#
_cell.length_a   1.000
_cell.length_b   1.000
_cell.length_c   1.000
_cell.angle_alpha   90.00
_cell.angle_beta   90.00
_cell.angle_gamma   90.00
#
_symmetry.space_group_name_H-M   'P 1'
#
loop_
_entity.id
_entity.type
_entity.pdbx_description
1 polymer ?
#
loop_
_entity_poly.entity_id
_entity_poly.type
_entity_poly.pdbx_seq_one_letter_code
_entity_poly.pdbx_strand_id
1 'polypeptide(L)'
;MNTYVNAFKTGLNSLPEDCDLTNMYGRLTRGVKEDDFSRLSHDPTKRLSWVFDHKTLRRLLKMSHLDMLLYIGHTPEWIRCQLGKQHKFKLIVFSAPSDEVKLATWDNIFDLLTKAYPEIDSAVWIRYADELKQRTFQDIDPEYIIVKNYYLGPKSDGFMHLNRFLNLKEPPTLLHVRAFLHNQIGLNELFGGEGKTITHEGNLTSDEYLTRSRPLHDFNEYAVLDLNPVLTA
;
A
#
# COMPACT_ATOMS: atom_id res chain seq x y z
N MET A 1 -14.31 -16.74 18.97
CA MET A 1 -13.68 -16.93 17.65
C MET A 1 -14.62 -16.26 16.66
N ASN A 2 -14.36 -15.00 16.26
CA ASN A 2 -15.37 -14.28 15.48
C ASN A 2 -15.60 -14.96 14.13
N THR A 3 -16.86 -15.03 13.75
CA THR A 3 -17.42 -15.72 12.60
C THR A 3 -16.85 -15.23 11.25
N TYR A 4 -16.22 -14.05 11.22
CA TYR A 4 -15.90 -13.30 10.00
C TYR A 4 -14.67 -13.82 9.25
N VAL A 5 -13.54 -14.04 9.92
CA VAL A 5 -12.33 -14.63 9.30
C VAL A 5 -12.64 -16.01 8.71
N ASN A 6 -13.53 -16.76 9.36
CA ASN A 6 -13.99 -18.05 8.83
C ASN A 6 -14.86 -17.87 7.58
N ALA A 7 -15.74 -16.87 7.51
CA ALA A 7 -16.48 -16.57 6.28
C ALA A 7 -15.54 -16.26 5.10
N PHE A 8 -14.46 -15.53 5.34
CA PHE A 8 -13.42 -15.31 4.33
C PHE A 8 -12.66 -16.60 3.96
N LYS A 9 -12.45 -17.53 4.90
CA LYS A 9 -11.80 -18.83 4.64
C LYS A 9 -12.71 -19.84 3.91
N THR A 10 -14.02 -19.80 4.15
CA THR A 10 -14.99 -20.75 3.57
C THR A 10 -15.50 -20.37 2.19
N GLY A 11 -15.13 -19.19 1.69
CA GLY A 11 -15.49 -18.69 0.37
C GLY A 11 -16.37 -17.42 0.41
N LEU A 12 -16.12 -16.53 -0.54
CA LEU A 12 -16.56 -15.13 -0.61
C LEU A 12 -18.08 -14.91 -0.76
N ASN A 13 -18.88 -15.95 -0.98
CA ASN A 13 -20.25 -15.83 -1.49
C ASN A 13 -21.35 -15.70 -0.42
N SER A 14 -21.01 -15.65 0.87
CA SER A 14 -22.00 -15.88 1.93
C SER A 14 -21.97 -14.91 3.11
N LEU A 15 -21.21 -13.80 3.03
CA LEU A 15 -21.25 -12.82 4.11
C LEU A 15 -22.64 -12.13 4.15
N PRO A 16 -23.37 -12.22 5.28
CA PRO A 16 -24.66 -11.57 5.42
C PRO A 16 -24.57 -10.05 5.19
N GLU A 17 -25.63 -9.42 4.69
CA GLU A 17 -25.64 -7.97 4.46
C GLU A 17 -25.48 -7.17 5.76
N ASP A 18 -26.05 -7.67 6.85
CA ASP A 18 -25.99 -7.13 8.21
C ASP A 18 -24.70 -7.47 8.97
N CYS A 19 -23.76 -8.16 8.32
CA CYS A 19 -22.46 -8.45 8.92
C CYS A 19 -21.70 -7.17 9.28
N ASP A 20 -21.47 -6.93 10.57
CA ASP A 20 -20.61 -5.85 11.01
C ASP A 20 -19.16 -6.16 10.62
N LEU A 21 -18.59 -5.30 9.78
CA LEU A 21 -17.19 -5.38 9.35
C LEU A 21 -16.40 -4.18 9.90
N THR A 22 -16.94 -3.43 10.86
CA THR A 22 -16.23 -2.34 11.51
C THR A 22 -14.87 -2.85 12.02
N ASN A 23 -13.81 -2.04 11.84
CA ASN A 23 -12.43 -2.39 12.19
C ASN A 23 -11.81 -3.57 11.39
N MET A 24 -12.47 -4.03 10.33
CA MET A 24 -11.88 -4.95 9.36
C MET A 24 -11.24 -4.18 8.21
N TYR A 25 -10.06 -4.64 7.83
CA TYR A 25 -9.26 -4.07 6.77
C TYR A 25 -8.78 -5.17 5.83
N GLY A 26 -8.54 -4.79 4.59
CA GLY A 26 -7.99 -5.67 3.59
C GLY A 26 -6.71 -5.13 2.97
N ARG A 27 -5.86 -6.05 2.52
CA ARG A 27 -4.67 -5.76 1.75
C ARG A 27 -4.51 -6.76 0.63
N LEU A 28 -4.47 -6.25 -0.59
CA LEU A 28 -4.02 -7.04 -1.74
C LEU A 28 -2.49 -7.01 -1.78
N THR A 29 -1.89 -8.19 -1.82
CA THR A 29 -0.44 -8.35 -1.87
C THR A 29 -0.06 -9.41 -2.90
N ARG A 30 1.23 -9.52 -3.15
CA ARG A 30 1.82 -10.54 -4.01
C ARG A 30 3.11 -11.07 -3.40
N GLY A 31 3.49 -12.27 -3.81
CA GLY A 31 4.69 -12.96 -3.35
C GLY A 31 4.96 -14.19 -4.19
N VAL A 32 6.17 -14.73 -4.12
CA VAL A 32 6.56 -15.97 -4.83
C VAL A 32 6.47 -17.16 -3.87
N LYS A 33 6.87 -16.98 -2.61
CA LYS A 33 6.90 -18.01 -1.56
C LYS A 33 5.80 -17.77 -0.55
N GLU A 34 5.39 -18.81 0.19
CA GLU A 34 4.35 -18.68 1.21
C GLU A 34 4.76 -17.71 2.34
N ASP A 35 6.04 -17.66 2.69
CA ASP A 35 6.59 -16.72 3.68
C ASP A 35 6.42 -15.25 3.28
N ASP A 36 6.30 -14.93 1.99
CA ASP A 36 6.05 -13.57 1.50
C ASP A 36 4.68 -13.03 1.95
N PHE A 37 3.79 -13.94 2.40
CA PHE A 37 2.45 -13.63 2.90
C PHE A 37 2.35 -13.73 4.43
N SER A 38 3.48 -13.89 5.14
CA SER A 38 3.51 -13.97 6.61
C SER A 38 3.39 -12.59 7.31
N ARG A 39 3.46 -11.51 6.54
CA ARG A 39 3.38 -10.11 6.99
C ARG A 39 2.43 -9.34 6.08
N LEU A 40 1.99 -8.16 6.52
CA LEU A 40 1.23 -7.28 5.62
C LEU A 40 2.04 -6.95 4.36
N SER A 41 3.28 -6.49 4.49
CA SER A 41 4.17 -6.28 3.33
C SER A 41 5.07 -7.48 3.09
N HIS A 42 5.11 -7.97 1.84
CA HIS A 42 6.10 -8.95 1.40
C HIS A 42 7.52 -8.38 1.39
N ASP A 43 7.66 -7.06 1.22
CA ASP A 43 8.95 -6.38 1.33
C ASP A 43 9.23 -6.09 2.82
N PRO A 44 10.23 -6.77 3.43
CA PRO A 44 10.53 -6.64 4.86
C PRO A 44 11.11 -5.26 5.21
N THR A 45 11.56 -4.48 4.23
CA THR A 45 12.07 -3.12 4.46
C THR A 45 10.94 -2.10 4.62
N LYS A 46 9.74 -2.40 4.12
CA LYS A 46 8.59 -1.50 4.21
C LYS A 46 7.93 -1.62 5.57
N ARG A 47 8.08 -0.57 6.38
CA ARG A 47 7.50 -0.47 7.73
C ARG A 47 6.03 -0.06 7.74
N LEU A 48 5.52 0.38 6.60
CA LEU A 48 4.11 0.75 6.41
C LEU A 48 3.48 -0.11 5.32
N SER A 49 2.16 -0.20 5.33
CA SER A 49 1.39 -1.00 4.40
C SER A 49 0.08 -0.30 4.06
N TRP A 50 -0.12 -0.08 2.76
CA TRP A 50 -1.41 0.27 2.17
C TRP A 50 -2.44 -0.81 2.42
N VAL A 51 -3.60 -0.38 2.88
CA VAL A 51 -4.78 -1.20 3.19
C VAL A 51 -6.03 -0.42 2.80
N PHE A 52 -7.15 -1.13 2.73
CA PHE A 52 -8.46 -0.54 2.48
C PHE A 52 -9.45 -0.97 3.55
N ASP A 53 -10.50 -0.17 3.71
CA ASP A 53 -11.49 -0.35 4.77
C ASP A 53 -12.51 -1.46 4.48
N HIS A 54 -13.39 -1.66 5.44
CA HIS A 54 -14.48 -2.61 5.37
C HIS A 54 -15.48 -2.35 4.23
N LYS A 55 -15.72 -1.09 3.84
CA LYS A 55 -16.61 -0.75 2.71
C LYS A 55 -16.02 -1.24 1.41
N THR A 56 -14.73 -0.95 1.21
CA THR A 56 -13.97 -1.43 0.06
C THR A 56 -13.90 -2.94 0.05
N LEU A 57 -13.58 -3.55 1.20
CA LEU A 57 -13.53 -5.00 1.34
C LEU A 57 -14.86 -5.64 0.91
N ARG A 58 -16.00 -5.16 1.44
CA ARG A 58 -17.35 -5.65 1.09
C ARG A 58 -17.66 -5.54 -0.41
N ARG A 59 -17.20 -4.47 -1.06
CA ARG A 59 -17.35 -4.31 -2.51
C ARG A 59 -16.51 -5.33 -3.29
N LEU A 60 -15.25 -5.51 -2.90
CA LEU A 60 -14.34 -6.46 -3.54
C LEU A 60 -14.88 -7.89 -3.51
N LEU A 61 -15.59 -8.31 -2.46
CA LEU A 61 -16.13 -9.68 -2.37
C LEU A 61 -17.13 -10.03 -3.46
N LYS A 62 -17.73 -9.03 -4.09
CA LYS A 62 -18.70 -9.21 -5.17
C LYS A 62 -18.04 -9.22 -6.56
N MET A 63 -16.71 -9.15 -6.61
CA MET A 63 -15.93 -9.02 -7.84
C MET A 63 -15.18 -10.31 -8.17
N SER A 64 -14.82 -10.47 -9.45
CA SER A 64 -13.84 -11.50 -9.83
C SER A 64 -12.46 -11.15 -9.26
N HIS A 65 -11.57 -12.14 -9.11
CA HIS A 65 -10.21 -11.89 -8.62
C HIS A 65 -9.42 -10.90 -9.51
N LEU A 66 -9.67 -10.90 -10.82
CA LEU A 66 -9.06 -9.92 -11.72
C LEU A 66 -9.62 -8.52 -11.43
N ASP A 67 -10.94 -8.38 -11.37
CA ASP A 67 -11.59 -7.10 -11.11
C ASP A 67 -11.19 -6.51 -9.75
N MET A 68 -10.94 -7.35 -8.74
CA MET A 68 -10.41 -6.87 -7.46
C MET A 68 -9.07 -6.16 -7.62
N LEU A 69 -8.14 -6.72 -8.41
CA LEU A 69 -6.82 -6.14 -8.66
C LEU A 69 -6.93 -4.86 -9.51
N LEU A 70 -7.81 -4.85 -10.51
CA LEU A 70 -8.05 -3.66 -11.33
C LEU A 70 -8.66 -2.52 -10.52
N TYR A 71 -9.63 -2.84 -9.64
CA TYR A 71 -10.32 -1.87 -8.80
C TYR A 71 -9.39 -1.08 -7.89
N ILE A 72 -8.35 -1.75 -7.35
CA ILE A 72 -7.33 -1.10 -6.51
C ILE A 72 -6.18 -0.47 -7.32
N GLY A 73 -6.33 -0.35 -8.65
CA GLY A 73 -5.44 0.41 -9.50
C GLY A 73 -4.31 -0.39 -10.17
N HIS A 74 -4.30 -1.72 -10.11
CA HIS A 74 -3.35 -2.49 -10.93
C HIS A 74 -3.78 -2.52 -12.39
N THR A 75 -2.82 -2.49 -13.31
CA THR A 75 -3.10 -2.63 -14.76
C THR A 75 -3.02 -4.08 -15.22
N PRO A 76 -3.75 -4.47 -16.29
CA PRO A 76 -3.65 -5.81 -16.87
C PRO A 76 -2.21 -6.20 -17.26
N GLU A 77 -1.43 -5.27 -17.82
CA GLU A 77 -0.05 -5.47 -18.22
C GLU A 77 0.84 -5.76 -17.01
N TRP A 78 0.64 -5.02 -15.93
CA TRP A 78 1.39 -5.21 -14.70
C TRP A 78 1.05 -6.56 -14.06
N ILE A 79 -0.24 -6.92 -14.00
CA ILE A 79 -0.71 -8.22 -13.47
C ILE A 79 -0.08 -9.35 -14.29
N ARG A 80 -0.13 -9.27 -15.63
CA ARG A 80 0.49 -10.24 -16.54
C ARG A 80 2.00 -10.38 -16.28
N CYS A 81 2.70 -9.26 -16.10
CA CYS A 81 4.12 -9.24 -15.77
C CYS A 81 4.42 -9.93 -14.43
N GLN A 82 3.60 -9.69 -13.39
CA GLN A 82 3.81 -10.33 -12.08
C GLN A 82 3.56 -11.84 -12.15
N LEU A 83 2.51 -12.28 -12.85
CA LEU A 83 2.21 -13.70 -13.07
C LEU A 83 3.35 -14.40 -13.84
N GLY A 84 3.89 -13.76 -14.89
CA GLY A 84 5.05 -14.26 -15.62
C GLY A 84 6.32 -14.39 -14.75
N LYS A 85 6.42 -13.61 -13.67
CA LYS A 85 7.46 -13.70 -12.63
C LYS A 85 7.12 -14.71 -11.53
N GLN A 86 6.12 -15.57 -11.74
CA GLN A 86 5.64 -16.58 -10.78
C GLN A 86 5.12 -15.98 -9.46
N HIS A 87 4.73 -14.71 -9.44
CA HIS A 87 4.04 -14.17 -8.27
C HIS A 87 2.63 -14.75 -8.18
N LYS A 88 2.24 -15.10 -6.96
CA LYS A 88 0.87 -15.34 -6.56
C LYS A 88 0.29 -14.06 -5.97
N PHE A 89 -1.01 -13.85 -6.14
CA PHE A 89 -1.75 -12.77 -5.49
C PHE A 89 -2.55 -13.30 -4.33
N LYS A 90 -2.60 -12.56 -3.23
CA LYS A 90 -3.44 -12.89 -2.07
C LYS A 90 -4.14 -11.66 -1.53
N LEU A 91 -5.34 -11.88 -1.01
CA LEU A 91 -6.05 -10.93 -0.17
C LEU A 91 -5.81 -11.29 1.28
N ILE A 92 -5.17 -10.40 2.02
CA ILE A 92 -5.07 -10.48 3.47
C ILE A 92 -6.24 -9.70 4.04
N VAL A 93 -7.00 -10.30 4.94
CA VAL A 93 -8.07 -9.65 5.70
C VAL A 93 -7.70 -9.73 7.17
N PHE A 94 -7.81 -8.62 7.90
CA PHE A 94 -7.41 -8.57 9.30
C PHE A 94 -8.25 -7.56 10.09
N SER A 95 -8.33 -7.76 11.40
CA SER A 95 -8.93 -6.81 12.33
C SER A 95 -7.85 -5.89 12.92
N ALA A 96 -8.09 -4.59 13.00
CA ALA A 96 -7.24 -3.67 13.74
C ALA A 96 -8.07 -2.55 14.39
N PRO A 97 -7.65 -2.00 15.54
CA PRO A 97 -8.26 -0.78 16.07
C PRO A 97 -8.21 0.36 15.05
N SER A 98 -9.27 1.18 14.98
CA SER A 98 -9.38 2.27 14.01
C SER A 98 -8.34 3.37 14.18
N ASP A 99 -7.70 3.47 15.35
CA ASP A 99 -6.60 4.38 15.61
C ASP A 99 -5.24 3.86 15.07
N GLU A 100 -5.11 2.57 14.77
CA GLU A 100 -3.91 1.98 14.14
C GLU A 100 -3.92 2.09 12.61
N VAL A 101 -5.08 2.35 12.00
CA VAL A 101 -5.24 2.45 10.54
C VAL A 101 -5.67 3.86 10.18
N LYS A 102 -4.81 4.61 9.48
CA LYS A 102 -5.05 6.01 9.17
C LYS A 102 -5.41 6.19 7.71
N LEU A 103 -6.41 7.03 7.45
CA LEU A 103 -6.72 7.50 6.09
C LEU A 103 -5.46 8.17 5.51
N ALA A 104 -5.11 7.89 4.27
CA ALA A 104 -3.86 8.34 3.66
C ALA A 104 -3.88 9.82 3.22
N THR A 105 -4.22 10.72 4.15
CA THR A 105 -4.04 12.16 3.94
C THR A 105 -2.61 12.57 4.23
N TRP A 106 -2.15 13.69 3.68
CA TRP A 106 -0.79 14.19 3.96
C TRP A 106 -0.49 14.30 5.46
N ASP A 107 -1.42 14.82 6.26
CA ASP A 107 -1.22 14.97 7.72
C ASP A 107 -1.07 13.63 8.43
N ASN A 108 -1.91 12.65 8.08
CA ASN A 108 -1.82 11.31 8.63
C ASN A 108 -0.55 10.57 8.16
N ILE A 109 -0.11 10.82 6.92
CA ILE A 109 1.15 10.28 6.41
C ILE A 109 2.31 10.81 7.26
N PHE A 110 2.38 12.11 7.54
CA PHE A 110 3.47 12.65 8.37
C PHE A 110 3.44 12.09 9.80
N ASP A 111 2.27 11.96 10.42
CA ASP A 111 2.13 11.29 11.73
C ASP A 111 2.64 9.84 11.67
N LEU A 112 2.25 9.07 10.65
CA LEU A 112 2.71 7.70 10.48
C LEU A 112 4.22 7.61 10.23
N LEU A 113 4.80 8.54 9.45
CA LEU A 113 6.22 8.56 9.13
C LEU A 113 7.07 8.79 10.37
N THR A 114 6.71 9.77 11.22
CA THR A 114 7.45 10.04 12.46
C THR A 114 7.47 8.84 13.41
N LYS A 115 6.39 8.06 13.44
CA LYS A 115 6.30 6.84 14.25
C LYS A 115 7.03 5.66 13.60
N ALA A 116 6.90 5.48 12.29
CA ALA A 116 7.45 4.33 11.58
C ALA A 116 8.95 4.46 11.27
N TYR A 117 9.45 5.68 11.13
CA TYR A 117 10.85 6.00 10.80
C TYR A 117 11.41 7.04 11.78
N PRO A 118 11.48 6.73 13.09
CA PRO A 118 11.96 7.67 14.11
C PRO A 118 13.43 8.08 13.93
N GLU A 119 14.19 7.35 13.11
CA GLU A 119 15.57 7.67 12.76
C GLU A 119 15.68 8.85 11.80
N ILE A 120 14.61 9.18 11.08
CA ILE A 120 14.53 10.39 10.27
C ILE A 120 14.01 11.52 11.15
N ASP A 121 14.81 12.58 11.30
CA ASP A 121 14.42 13.76 12.05
C ASP A 121 13.08 14.31 11.54
N SER A 122 12.10 14.41 12.44
CA SER A 122 10.78 14.97 12.17
C SER A 122 10.82 16.37 11.54
N ALA A 123 11.86 17.15 11.80
CA ALA A 123 12.08 18.47 11.20
C ALA A 123 12.20 18.41 9.67
N VAL A 124 12.67 17.28 9.11
CA VAL A 124 12.74 17.06 7.66
C VAL A 124 11.33 17.03 7.05
N TRP A 125 10.38 16.34 7.68
CA TRP A 125 9.01 16.27 7.19
C TRP A 125 8.32 17.63 7.30
N ILE A 126 8.50 18.31 8.43
CA ILE A 126 7.94 19.64 8.68
C ILE A 126 8.46 20.64 7.64
N ARG A 127 9.76 20.61 7.34
CA ARG A 127 10.40 21.52 6.39
C ARG A 127 9.76 21.49 5.01
N TYR A 128 9.39 20.31 4.52
CA TYR A 128 8.90 20.10 3.16
C TYR A 128 7.39 19.85 3.07
N ALA A 129 6.67 19.91 4.19
CA ALA A 129 5.26 19.54 4.26
C ALA A 129 4.39 20.37 3.32
N ASP A 130 4.55 21.69 3.30
CA ASP A 130 3.74 22.58 2.46
C ASP A 130 4.03 22.36 0.96
N GLU A 131 5.30 22.19 0.60
CA GLU A 131 5.68 21.96 -0.79
C GLU A 131 5.18 20.61 -1.31
N LEU A 132 5.21 19.56 -0.48
CA LEU A 132 4.64 18.25 -0.81
C LEU A 132 3.11 18.30 -1.00
N LYS A 133 2.41 19.15 -0.25
CA LYS A 133 0.96 19.33 -0.36
C LYS A 133 0.55 20.16 -1.59
N GLN A 134 1.35 21.13 -1.98
CA GLN A 134 1.00 22.11 -3.01
C GLN A 134 1.50 21.74 -4.41
N ARG A 135 2.58 20.97 -4.51
CA ARG A 135 3.19 20.61 -5.79
C ARG A 135 2.78 19.23 -6.22
N THR A 136 2.53 19.06 -7.53
CA THR A 136 2.31 17.74 -8.10
C THR A 136 3.60 16.92 -8.08
N PHE A 137 3.50 15.60 -8.31
CA PHE A 137 4.68 14.77 -8.50
C PHE A 137 5.60 15.32 -9.60
N GLN A 138 5.00 15.71 -10.73
CA GLN A 138 5.72 16.20 -11.90
C GLN A 138 6.42 17.55 -11.63
N ASP A 139 5.85 18.41 -10.80
CA ASP A 139 6.50 19.68 -10.41
C ASP A 139 7.78 19.45 -9.59
N ILE A 140 7.85 18.34 -8.85
CA ILE A 140 9.00 17.98 -8.01
C ILE A 140 10.03 17.18 -8.81
N ASP A 141 9.59 16.28 -9.69
CA ASP A 141 10.42 15.38 -10.50
C ASP A 141 10.00 15.44 -11.99
N PRO A 142 10.30 16.54 -12.71
CA PRO A 142 9.85 16.74 -14.09
C PRO A 142 10.45 15.74 -15.07
N GLU A 143 11.60 15.17 -14.74
CA GLU A 143 12.30 14.15 -15.55
C GLU A 143 11.90 12.72 -15.18
N TYR A 144 10.98 12.53 -14.22
CA TYR A 144 10.52 11.22 -13.74
C TYR A 144 11.67 10.29 -13.31
N ILE A 145 12.74 10.86 -12.74
CA ILE A 145 13.93 10.13 -12.29
C ILE A 145 13.55 9.14 -11.18
N ILE A 146 12.67 9.53 -10.27
CA ILE A 146 12.20 8.70 -9.16
C ILE A 146 11.50 7.45 -9.70
N VAL A 147 10.59 7.63 -10.66
CA VAL A 147 9.83 6.52 -11.28
C VAL A 147 10.77 5.59 -12.03
N LYS A 148 11.70 6.14 -12.81
CA LYS A 148 12.74 5.36 -13.50
C LYS A 148 13.54 4.49 -12.52
N ASN A 149 14.00 5.08 -11.42
CA ASN A 149 14.78 4.36 -10.41
C ASN A 149 13.95 3.30 -9.66
N TYR A 150 12.66 3.56 -9.44
CA TYR A 150 11.74 2.58 -8.87
C TYR A 150 11.65 1.31 -9.74
N TYR A 151 11.54 1.47 -11.05
CA TYR A 151 11.48 0.34 -12.00
C TYR A 151 12.82 -0.39 -12.15
N LEU A 152 13.95 0.29 -11.97
CA LEU A 152 15.27 -0.35 -11.87
C LEU A 152 15.43 -1.16 -10.57
N GLY A 153 14.63 -0.84 -9.56
CA GLY A 153 14.47 -1.60 -8.33
C GLY A 153 15.47 -1.23 -7.21
N PRO A 154 15.34 -1.86 -6.03
CA PRO A 154 16.05 -1.48 -4.80
C PRO A 154 17.58 -1.61 -4.85
N LYS A 155 18.11 -2.36 -5.83
CA LYS A 155 19.55 -2.53 -6.04
C LYS A 155 20.16 -1.42 -6.89
N SER A 156 19.35 -0.56 -7.50
CA SER A 156 19.84 0.55 -8.32
C SER A 156 20.34 1.68 -7.44
N ASP A 157 21.40 2.35 -7.88
CA ASP A 157 21.97 3.50 -7.18
C ASP A 157 20.98 4.67 -7.04
N GLY A 158 19.91 4.70 -7.84
CA GLY A 158 18.91 5.74 -7.77
C GLY A 158 17.76 5.47 -6.79
N PHE A 159 17.66 4.26 -6.25
CA PHE A 159 16.56 3.89 -5.37
C PHE A 159 16.75 4.47 -3.96
N MET A 160 15.80 5.31 -3.53
CA MET A 160 15.85 5.98 -2.23
C MET A 160 15.27 5.12 -1.12
N HIS A 161 16.07 4.17 -0.62
CA HIS A 161 15.76 3.40 0.59
C HIS A 161 16.20 4.14 1.86
N LEU A 162 15.71 3.71 3.03
CA LEU A 162 16.02 4.35 4.33
C LEU A 162 17.52 4.56 4.56
N ASN A 163 18.34 3.51 4.39
CA ASN A 163 19.78 3.63 4.61
C ASN A 163 20.44 4.70 3.69
N ARG A 164 19.96 4.87 2.46
CA ARG A 164 20.49 5.91 1.56
C ARG A 164 20.08 7.29 2.04
N PHE A 165 18.82 7.44 2.45
CA PHE A 165 18.29 8.70 2.96
C PHE A 165 19.04 9.18 4.22
N LEU A 166 19.35 8.28 5.15
CA LEU A 166 20.08 8.60 6.38
C LEU A 166 21.57 8.92 6.15
N ASN A 167 22.16 8.42 5.06
CA ASN A 167 23.59 8.61 4.74
C ASN A 167 23.82 9.66 3.64
N LEU A 168 22.86 10.56 3.42
CA LEU A 168 23.07 11.70 2.53
C LEU A 168 24.19 12.58 3.10
N LYS A 169 25.14 12.98 2.25
CA LYS A 169 26.26 13.86 2.64
C LYS A 169 25.81 15.29 2.95
N GLU A 170 24.74 15.71 2.28
CA GLU A 170 24.11 17.01 2.43
C GLU A 170 22.70 16.83 3.01
N PRO A 171 22.12 17.87 3.62
CA PRO A 171 20.72 17.83 4.05
C PRO A 171 19.78 17.37 2.92
N PRO A 172 18.75 16.55 3.22
CA PRO A 172 17.83 16.05 2.20
C PRO A 172 17.11 17.21 1.50
N THR A 173 16.98 17.10 0.17
CA THR A 173 16.21 18.03 -0.66
C THR A 173 14.76 17.56 -0.77
N LEU A 174 13.88 18.41 -1.32
CA LEU A 174 12.49 18.02 -1.61
C LEU A 174 12.43 16.79 -2.53
N LEU A 175 13.31 16.71 -3.53
CA LEU A 175 13.40 15.55 -4.43
C LEU A 175 13.81 14.28 -3.67
N HIS A 176 14.78 14.36 -2.74
CA HIS A 176 15.16 13.20 -1.90
C HIS A 176 13.99 12.72 -1.03
N VAL A 177 13.26 13.66 -0.43
CA VAL A 177 12.07 13.37 0.37
C VAL A 177 10.99 12.70 -0.49
N ARG A 178 10.66 13.28 -1.65
CA ARG A 178 9.67 12.69 -2.57
C ARG A 178 10.10 11.31 -3.06
N ALA A 179 11.38 11.12 -3.36
CA ALA A 179 11.95 9.83 -3.75
C ALA A 179 11.81 8.78 -2.64
N PHE A 180 12.05 9.15 -1.38
CA PHE A 180 11.86 8.24 -0.25
C PHE A 180 10.39 7.86 -0.07
N LEU A 181 9.47 8.83 -0.11
CA LEU A 181 8.03 8.60 -0.02
C LEU A 181 7.53 7.67 -1.13
N HIS A 182 7.99 7.89 -2.36
CA HIS A 182 7.67 7.03 -3.49
C HIS A 182 8.23 5.61 -3.30
N ASN A 183 9.55 5.49 -3.13
CA ASN A 183 10.24 4.20 -3.20
C ASN A 183 10.00 3.33 -1.96
N GLN A 184 10.08 3.93 -0.78
CA GLN A 184 9.98 3.22 0.49
C GLN A 184 8.51 2.98 0.89
N ILE A 185 7.65 3.98 0.68
CA ILE A 185 6.26 3.94 1.20
C ILE A 185 5.26 3.58 0.10
N GLY A 186 5.54 3.95 -1.15
CA GLY A 186 4.62 3.74 -2.27
C GLY A 186 3.68 4.91 -2.52
N LEU A 187 4.03 6.13 -2.09
CA LEU A 187 3.31 7.34 -2.46
C LEU A 187 3.68 7.71 -3.90
N ASN A 188 3.01 7.07 -4.86
CA ASN A 188 3.30 7.18 -6.28
C ASN A 188 2.87 8.54 -6.87
N GLU A 189 2.99 8.69 -8.18
CA GLU A 189 2.60 9.88 -8.93
C GLU A 189 1.10 10.20 -8.87
N LEU A 190 0.25 9.21 -8.59
CA LEU A 190 -1.20 9.38 -8.44
C LEU A 190 -1.62 9.79 -7.03
N PHE A 191 -0.72 9.72 -6.05
CA PHE A 191 -1.02 10.10 -4.68
C PHE A 191 -1.19 11.61 -4.54
N GLY A 192 -2.43 12.06 -4.32
CA GLY A 192 -2.78 13.45 -4.06
C GLY A 192 -2.86 13.83 -2.56
N GLY A 193 -2.85 12.84 -1.66
CA GLY A 193 -2.90 13.09 -0.22
C GLY A 193 -4.26 13.52 0.34
N GLU A 194 -5.34 13.18 -0.37
CA GLU A 194 -6.73 13.34 0.09
C GLU A 194 -7.32 12.05 0.68
N GLY A 195 -6.54 10.97 0.76
CA GLY A 195 -6.99 9.67 1.27
C GLY A 195 -7.88 8.90 0.31
N LYS A 196 -7.78 9.17 -1.00
CA LYS A 196 -8.57 8.52 -2.06
C LYS A 196 -7.64 7.87 -3.08
N THR A 197 -7.97 6.66 -3.48
CA THR A 197 -7.34 6.01 -4.63
C THR A 197 -7.85 6.64 -5.91
N ILE A 198 -6.91 7.05 -6.76
CA ILE A 198 -7.16 7.56 -8.10
C ILE A 198 -6.59 6.54 -9.08
N THR A 199 -7.37 6.11 -10.07
CA THR A 199 -6.88 5.21 -11.13
C THR A 199 -6.06 5.96 -12.16
N HIS A 200 -5.36 5.23 -13.03
CA HIS A 200 -4.66 5.83 -14.18
C HIS A 200 -5.58 6.60 -15.14
N GLU A 201 -6.89 6.35 -15.10
CA GLU A 201 -7.90 7.09 -15.88
C GLU A 201 -8.38 8.37 -15.16
N GLY A 202 -7.87 8.64 -13.95
CA GLY A 202 -8.29 9.77 -13.11
C GLY A 202 -9.57 9.51 -12.32
N ASN A 203 -10.08 8.28 -12.29
CA ASN A 203 -11.32 7.94 -11.59
C ASN A 203 -11.04 7.70 -10.09
N LEU A 204 -11.89 8.27 -9.22
CA LEU A 204 -11.88 8.00 -7.78
C LEU A 204 -12.58 6.66 -7.50
N THR A 205 -11.90 5.73 -6.82
CA THR A 205 -12.45 4.39 -6.57
C THR A 205 -12.81 4.12 -5.11
N SER A 206 -11.90 4.39 -4.18
CA SER A 206 -12.05 4.01 -2.77
C SER A 206 -11.22 4.88 -1.84
N ASP A 207 -11.54 4.82 -0.56
CA ASP A 207 -10.69 5.39 0.48
C ASP A 207 -9.48 4.49 0.68
N GLU A 208 -8.29 5.09 0.71
CA GLU A 208 -7.03 4.38 0.95
C GLU A 208 -6.44 4.73 2.31
N TYR A 209 -5.93 3.71 2.97
CA TYR A 209 -5.43 3.80 4.32
C TYR A 209 -4.02 3.23 4.41
N LEU A 210 -3.27 3.66 5.42
CA LEU A 210 -2.01 3.04 5.82
C LEU A 210 -2.06 2.57 7.25
N THR A 211 -1.32 1.50 7.51
CA THR A 211 -1.01 1.03 8.86
C THR A 211 0.45 0.54 8.92
N ARG A 212 0.94 0.27 10.14
CA ARG A 212 2.26 -0.32 10.32
C ARG A 212 2.28 -1.74 9.76
N SER A 213 3.32 -2.05 9.00
CA SER A 213 3.54 -3.40 8.51
C SER A 213 4.12 -4.27 9.61
N ARG A 214 3.32 -5.23 10.08
CA ARG A 214 3.72 -6.22 11.10
C ARG A 214 3.40 -7.64 10.63
N PRO A 215 4.01 -8.68 11.23
CA PRO A 215 3.61 -10.07 11.04
C PRO A 215 2.10 -10.26 11.20
N LEU A 216 1.52 -11.18 10.42
CA LEU A 216 0.09 -11.42 10.47
C LEU A 216 -0.36 -12.01 11.82
N HIS A 217 0.51 -12.78 12.47
CA HIS A 217 0.22 -13.35 13.80
C HIS A 217 0.12 -12.30 14.92
N ASP A 218 0.53 -11.05 14.68
CA ASP A 218 0.37 -9.96 15.65
C ASP A 218 -1.04 -9.34 15.60
N PHE A 219 -1.87 -9.69 14.61
CA PHE A 219 -3.27 -9.28 14.57
C PHE A 219 -4.11 -10.30 15.34
N ASN A 220 -5.06 -9.79 16.14
CA ASN A 220 -6.01 -10.63 16.87
C ASN A 220 -6.73 -11.63 15.96
N GLU A 221 -7.13 -11.16 14.77
CA GLU A 221 -7.82 -11.96 13.77
C GLU A 221 -7.30 -11.63 12.37
N TYR A 222 -7.00 -12.67 11.59
CA TYR A 222 -6.65 -12.52 10.17
C TYR A 222 -6.99 -13.77 9.32
N ALA A 223 -7.21 -13.54 8.03
CA ALA A 223 -7.31 -14.55 6.97
C ALA A 223 -6.38 -14.16 5.81
N VAL A 224 -5.93 -15.16 5.08
CA VAL A 224 -5.23 -14.99 3.81
C VAL A 224 -5.97 -15.83 2.77
N LEU A 225 -6.42 -15.18 1.71
CA LEU A 225 -7.16 -15.81 0.62
C LEU A 225 -6.31 -15.78 -0.65
N ASP A 226 -6.24 -16.91 -1.33
CA ASP A 226 -5.57 -16.98 -2.63
C ASP A 226 -6.44 -16.31 -3.70
N LEU A 227 -5.82 -15.48 -4.53
CA LEU A 227 -6.45 -14.85 -5.67
C LEU A 227 -5.88 -15.42 -6.95
N ASN A 228 -6.78 -15.92 -7.78
CA ASN A 228 -6.48 -16.50 -9.08
C ASN A 228 -7.05 -15.61 -10.18
N PRO A 229 -6.41 -14.47 -10.51
CA PRO A 229 -6.86 -13.61 -11.59
C PRO A 229 -6.67 -14.32 -12.94
N VAL A 230 -7.73 -14.38 -13.74
CA VAL A 230 -7.68 -14.97 -15.08
C VAL A 230 -7.71 -13.83 -16.10
N LEU A 231 -6.59 -13.59 -16.77
CA LEU A 231 -6.52 -12.68 -17.91
C LEU A 231 -7.01 -13.43 -19.15
N THR A 232 -8.10 -12.98 -19.76
CA THR A 232 -8.50 -13.48 -21.09
C THR A 232 -7.47 -13.02 -22.12
N ALA A 233 -7.13 -13.93 -23.04
CA ALA A 233 -6.13 -13.71 -24.10
C ALA A 233 -6.58 -12.63 -25.10
#